data_AF-G4NWR0-F1
#
_entry.id   AF-G4NWR0-F1
#
_cell.length_a   1.000
_cell.length_b   1.000
_cell.length_c   1.000
_cell.angle_alpha   90.00
_cell.angle_beta   90.00
_cell.angle_gamma   90.00
#
_symmetry.space_group_name_H-M   'P 1'
#
loop_
_entity.id
_entity.type
_entity.pdbx_description
1 polymer ?
#
loop_
_entity_poly.entity_id
_entity_poly.type
_entity_poly.pdbx_seq_one_letter_code
_entity_poly.pdbx_strand_id
1 'polypeptide(L)'
;MTCFLVRDLLPLYLEGDCKRETEHVIKEHIKTCSSCREMYDMMAEPFELEGGLAVVEAFLLEEEMRFKQRYYGLLIVKAACWFGAAVAVMLIIKLLK
;
A
#
# COMPACT_ATOMS: atom_id res chain seq x y z
N MET A 1 -18.33 -8.95 24.01
CA MET A 1 -16.92 -8.83 23.56
C MET A 1 -16.18 -7.82 24.42
N THR A 2 -14.85 -7.87 24.43
CA THR A 2 -14.00 -6.99 25.25
C THR A 2 -13.72 -5.66 24.54
N CYS A 3 -13.71 -4.55 25.28
CA CYS A 3 -13.50 -3.20 24.73
C CYS A 3 -12.22 -3.08 23.89
N PHE A 4 -11.12 -3.70 24.33
CA PHE A 4 -9.84 -3.68 23.62
C PHE A 4 -9.96 -4.19 22.18
N LEU A 5 -10.62 -5.34 21.98
CA LEU A 5 -10.82 -5.92 20.65
C LEU A 5 -11.64 -4.99 19.74
N VAL A 6 -12.63 -4.31 20.29
CA VAL A 6 -13.47 -3.37 19.53
C VAL A 6 -12.65 -2.21 19.02
N ARG A 7 -11.77 -1.68 19.88
CA ARG A 7 -10.93 -0.53 19.57
C ARG A 7 -9.90 -0.88 18.51
N ASP A 8 -9.32 -2.08 18.58
CA ASP A 8 -8.39 -2.59 17.57
C ASP A 8 -9.05 -2.80 16.20
N LEU A 9 -10.32 -3.24 16.20
CA LEU A 9 -11.09 -3.50 14.98
C LEU A 9 -11.86 -2.28 14.47
N LEU A 10 -11.92 -1.20 15.25
CA LEU A 10 -12.70 -0.01 14.92
C LEU A 10 -12.26 0.67 13.61
N PRO A 11 -10.95 0.79 13.29
CA PRO A 11 -10.52 1.32 12.01
C PRO A 11 -11.08 0.52 10.83
N LEU A 12 -10.96 -0.81 10.89
CA LEU A 12 -11.49 -1.72 9.87
C LEU A 12 -13.02 -1.66 9.77
N TYR A 13 -13.70 -1.39 10.88
CA TYR A 13 -15.15 -1.21 10.91
C TYR A 13 -15.58 0.09 10.22
N LEU A 14 -14.83 1.18 10.40
CA LEU A 14 -15.08 2.47 9.73
C LEU A 14 -14.80 2.39 8.22
N GLU A 15 -13.79 1.62 7.82
CA GLU A 15 -13.41 1.39 6.41
C GLU A 15 -14.36 0.43 5.69
N GLY A 16 -15.22 -0.31 6.42
CA GLY A 16 -16.13 -1.30 5.84
C GLY A 16 -15.45 -2.63 5.46
N ASP A 17 -14.24 -2.87 5.96
CA ASP A 17 -13.44 -4.07 5.69
C ASP A 17 -13.70 -5.21 6.69
N CYS A 18 -14.65 -5.01 7.61
CA CYS A 18 -15.09 -6.05 8.51
C CYS A 18 -16.04 -7.04 7.81
N LYS A 19 -15.91 -8.32 8.15
CA LYS A 19 -16.95 -9.31 7.80
C LYS A 19 -18.25 -8.97 8.50
N ARG A 20 -19.37 -9.34 7.88
CA ARG A 20 -20.73 -9.04 8.34
C ARG A 20 -21.00 -9.50 9.79
N GLU A 21 -20.45 -10.64 10.19
CA GLU A 21 -20.56 -11.12 11.57
C GLU A 21 -19.84 -10.19 12.55
N THR A 22 -18.62 -9.78 12.21
CA THR A 22 -17.80 -8.86 13.02
C THR A 22 -18.44 -7.48 13.11
N GLU A 23 -18.96 -6.95 12.00
CA GLU A 23 -19.68 -5.68 11.97
C GLU A 23 -20.88 -5.66 12.93
N HIS A 24 -21.67 -6.74 12.94
CA HIS A 24 -22.83 -6.85 13.83
C HIS A 24 -22.42 -6.77 15.30
N VAL A 25 -21.40 -7.54 15.67
CA VAL A 25 -20.89 -7.58 17.04
C VAL A 25 -20.33 -6.22 17.46
N ILE A 26 -19.57 -5.55 16.60
CA ILE A 26 -19.03 -4.20 16.83
C ILE A 26 -20.16 -3.18 17.03
N LYS A 27 -21.16 -3.21 16.14
CA LYS A 27 -22.33 -2.33 16.21
C LYS A 27 -23.14 -2.51 17.50
N GLU A 28 -23.35 -3.73 17.96
CA GLU A 28 -24.04 -4.00 19.22
C GLU A 28 -23.26 -3.50 20.44
N HIS A 29 -21.94 -3.59 20.42
CA HIS A 29 -21.13 -3.11 21.53
C HIS A 29 -21.06 -1.58 21.60
N ILE A 30 -20.92 -0.88 20.47
CA ILE A 30 -20.94 0.60 20.43
C ILE A 30 -22.29 1.14 20.95
N LYS A 31 -23.39 0.39 20.74
CA LYS A 31 -24.71 0.72 21.31
C LYS A 31 -24.78 0.59 22.84
N THR A 32 -23.96 -0.25 23.45
CA THR A 32 -24.04 -0.57 24.88
C THR A 32 -22.89 -0.03 25.71
N CYS A 33 -21.75 0.30 25.09
CA CYS A 33 -20.57 0.83 25.74
C CYS A 33 -20.32 2.29 25.35
N SER A 34 -20.44 3.22 26.31
CA SER A 34 -20.17 4.65 26.08
C SER A 34 -18.73 4.91 25.64
N SER A 35 -17.74 4.26 26.27
CA SER A 35 -16.33 4.51 25.95
C SER A 35 -15.95 4.13 24.52
N CYS A 36 -16.55 3.08 23.97
CA CYS A 36 -16.31 2.66 22.59
C CYS A 36 -17.10 3.52 21.60
N ARG A 37 -18.25 4.07 22.02
CA ARG A 37 -19.00 5.04 21.22
C ARG A 37 -18.26 6.36 21.08
N GLU A 38 -17.75 6.91 22.17
CA GLU A 38 -16.95 8.13 22.12
C GLU A 38 -15.73 7.98 21.20
N MET A 39 -15.06 6.82 21.27
CA MET A 39 -13.95 6.52 20.37
C MET A 39 -14.38 6.42 18.90
N TYR A 40 -15.52 5.78 18.64
CA TYR A 40 -16.10 5.71 17.30
C TYR A 40 -16.41 7.12 16.78
N ASP A 41 -17.08 7.95 17.57
CA ASP A 41 -17.46 9.30 17.15
C ASP A 41 -16.22 10.18 16.86
N MET A 42 -15.17 10.08 17.69
CA MET A 42 -13.89 10.77 17.45
C MET A 42 -13.17 10.34 16.15
N MET A 43 -13.34 9.08 15.74
CA MET A 43 -12.69 8.53 14.54
C MET A 43 -13.56 8.65 13.28
N ALA A 44 -14.88 8.67 13.45
CA ALA A 44 -15.85 8.78 12.37
C ALA A 44 -15.97 10.22 11.83
N GLU A 45 -15.41 11.20 12.55
CA GLU A 45 -15.39 12.59 12.11
C GLU A 45 -14.61 12.68 10.78
N PRO A 46 -15.27 13.07 9.67
CA PRO A 46 -14.61 13.15 8.39
C PRO A 46 -13.50 14.19 8.49
N PHE A 47 -12.26 13.76 8.25
CA PHE A 47 -11.15 14.68 8.14
C PHE A 47 -11.37 15.51 6.85
N GLU A 48 -11.82 16.75 7.00
CA GLU A 48 -11.86 17.76 5.93
C GLU A 48 -10.41 18.15 5.59
N LEU A 49 -9.70 17.28 4.87
CA LEU A 49 -8.35 17.55 4.39
C LEU A 49 -8.51 18.30 3.07
N GLU A 50 -8.71 19.61 3.13
CA GLU A 50 -8.52 20.48 1.96
C GLU A 50 -7.09 20.26 1.44
N GLY A 51 -6.96 19.38 0.43
CA GLY A 51 -5.69 19.02 -0.22
C GLY A 51 -5.11 17.63 0.08
N GLY A 52 -5.71 16.83 0.96
CA GLY A 52 -5.12 15.52 1.36
C GLY A 52 -5.17 14.44 0.30
N LEU A 53 -6.25 14.42 -0.47
CA LEU A 53 -6.44 13.47 -1.57
C LEU A 53 -5.32 13.60 -2.62
N ALA A 54 -4.95 14.83 -2.97
CA ALA A 54 -3.87 15.09 -3.92
C ALA A 54 -2.48 14.70 -3.39
N VAL A 55 -2.25 14.84 -2.07
CA VAL A 55 -0.97 14.47 -1.44
C VAL A 55 -0.82 12.95 -1.36
N VAL A 56 -1.87 12.22 -0.95
CA VAL A 56 -1.87 10.75 -0.90
C VAL A 56 -1.74 10.15 -2.30
N GLU A 57 -2.46 10.72 -3.26
CA GLU A 57 -2.39 10.29 -4.66
C GLU A 57 -1.00 10.56 -5.24
N ALA A 58 -0.35 11.69 -4.94
CA ALA A 58 1.03 11.94 -5.34
C ALA A 58 2.05 10.94 -4.72
N PHE A 59 1.86 10.58 -3.46
CA PHE A 59 2.80 9.73 -2.72
C PHE A 59 2.81 8.28 -3.24
N LEU A 60 1.64 7.74 -3.62
CA LEU A 60 1.51 6.36 -4.12
C LEU A 60 2.31 6.13 -5.41
N LEU A 61 2.35 7.11 -6.33
CA LEU A 61 3.01 6.94 -7.62
C LEU A 61 4.53 6.99 -7.43
N GLU A 62 4.99 7.88 -6.55
CA GLU A 62 6.40 8.07 -6.26
C GLU A 62 7.03 6.83 -5.60
N GLU A 63 6.30 6.16 -4.71
CA GLU A 63 6.77 4.91 -4.11
C GLU A 63 6.83 3.75 -5.11
N GLU A 64 5.80 3.59 -5.96
CA GLU A 64 5.81 2.57 -7.03
C GLU A 64 6.98 2.75 -8.00
N MET A 65 7.24 3.99 -8.43
CA MET A 65 8.33 4.29 -9.36
C MET A 65 9.70 4.01 -8.73
N ARG A 66 9.88 4.37 -7.46
CA ARG A 66 11.14 4.13 -6.72
C ARG A 66 11.41 2.63 -6.55
N PHE A 67 10.38 1.83 -6.33
CA PHE A 67 10.49 0.38 -6.21
C PHE A 67 10.84 -0.27 -7.55
N LYS A 68 10.11 0.08 -8.63
CA LYS A 68 10.36 -0.42 -9.99
C LYS A 68 11.77 -0.10 -10.49
N GLN A 69 12.28 1.11 -10.21
CA GLN A 69 13.65 1.50 -10.60
C GLN A 69 14.73 0.63 -9.93
N ARG A 70 14.59 0.31 -8.63
CA ARG A 70 15.55 -0.57 -7.93
C ARG A 70 15.47 -2.01 -8.41
N TYR A 71 14.27 -2.53 -8.64
CA TYR A 71 14.05 -3.93 -9.03
C TYR A 71 14.48 -4.21 -10.49
N TYR A 72 14.06 -3.37 -11.44
CA TYR A 72 14.35 -3.57 -12.87
C TYR A 72 15.66 -2.92 -13.33
N GLY A 73 16.22 -1.95 -12.61
CA GLY A 73 17.45 -1.25 -13.03
C GLY A 73 18.64 -2.19 -13.21
N LEU A 74 18.88 -3.08 -12.23
CA LEU A 74 19.97 -4.06 -12.32
C LEU A 74 19.75 -5.07 -13.45
N LEU A 75 18.50 -5.48 -13.67
CA LEU A 75 18.14 -6.40 -14.75
C LEU A 75 18.41 -5.80 -16.13
N ILE A 76 18.05 -4.53 -16.34
CA ILE A 76 18.29 -3.81 -17.60
C ILE A 76 19.78 -3.62 -17.86
N VAL A 77 20.55 -3.20 -16.85
CA VAL A 77 22.02 -3.02 -16.98
C VAL A 77 22.69 -4.34 -17.32
N LYS A 78 22.31 -5.42 -16.63
CA LYS A 78 22.89 -6.74 -16.88
C LYS A 78 22.53 -7.23 -18.28
N ALA A 79 21.28 -7.08 -18.73
CA ALA A 79 20.86 -7.43 -20.08
C ALA A 79 21.63 -6.63 -21.15
N ALA A 80 21.82 -5.33 -20.96
CA ALA A 80 22.59 -4.48 -21.86
C ALA A 80 24.06 -4.92 -21.95
N CYS A 81 24.70 -5.25 -20.83
CA CYS A 81 26.07 -5.77 -20.80
C CYS A 81 26.20 -7.11 -21.54
N TRP A 82 25.26 -8.04 -21.32
CA TRP A 82 25.25 -9.33 -22.03
C TRP A 82 25.07 -9.15 -23.55
N PHE A 83 24.16 -8.27 -23.96
CA PHE A 83 23.93 -7.97 -25.37
C PHE A 83 25.17 -7.32 -26.00
N GLY A 84 25.78 -6.35 -25.33
CA GLY A 84 27.01 -5.70 -25.77
C GLY A 84 28.18 -6.68 -25.93
N ALA A 85 28.36 -7.59 -24.97
CA ALA A 85 29.40 -8.63 -25.04
C ALA A 85 29.21 -9.56 -26.24
N ALA A 86 27.97 -9.99 -26.52
CA ALA A 86 27.66 -10.85 -27.67
C ALA A 86 27.99 -10.15 -29.00
N VAL A 87 27.63 -8.87 -29.13
CA VAL A 87 27.96 -8.06 -30.33
C VAL A 87 29.47 -7.92 -30.49
N ALA A 88 30.21 -7.64 -29.40
CA ALA A 88 31.67 -7.53 -29.45
C ALA A 88 32.34 -8.83 -29.91
N VAL A 89 31.91 -9.98 -29.39
CA VAL A 89 32.41 -11.30 -29.80
C VAL A 89 32.13 -11.56 -31.29
N MET A 90 30.92 -11.23 -31.77
CA MET A 90 30.57 -11.35 -33.19
C MET A 90 31.48 -10.50 -34.09
N LEU A 91 31.80 -9.27 -33.68
CA LEU A 91 32.72 -8.40 -34.42
C LEU A 91 34.16 -8.96 -34.44
N ILE A 92 34.65 -9.49 -33.32
CA ILE A 92 36.00 -10.09 -33.23
C ILE A 92 36.10 -11.29 -34.16
N ILE A 93 35.10 -12.18 -34.18
CA ILE A 93 35.07 -13.34 -35.08
C ILE A 93 35.10 -12.89 -36.55
N LYS A 94 34.39 -11.81 -36.90
CA LYS A 94 34.38 -11.26 -38.25
C LYS A 94 35.72 -10.62 -38.65
N LEU A 95 36.48 -10.09 -37.70
CA LEU A 95 37.80 -9.50 -37.94
C LEU A 95 38.92 -10.55 -38.04
N LEU A 96 38.73 -11.71 -37.41
CA LEU A 96 39.68 -12.83 -37.43
C LEU A 96 39.51 -13.77 -38.64
N LYS A 97 38.44 -13.58 -39.43
CA LYS A 97 38.09 -14.40 -40.58
C LYS A 97 38.26 -13.61 -41.87
#